data_AF-A0A2N3HGV1-F1
#
_entry.id   AF-A0A2N3HGV1-F1
#
_cell.length_a   1.000
_cell.length_b   1.000
_cell.length_c   1.000
_cell.angle_alpha   90.00
_cell.angle_beta   90.00
_cell.angle_gamma   90.00
#
_symmetry.space_group_name_H-M   'P 1'
#
loop_
_entity.id
_entity.type
_entity.pdbx_description
1 polymer ?
#
loop_
_entity_poly.entity_id
_entity_poly.type
_entity_poly.pdbx_seq_one_letter_code
_entity_poly.pdbx_strand_id
1 'polypeptide(L)'
;MKKLLLSAVIAVFTMINLNAQESRFGLKAGADFASMKFKAEGENLSTSETGFYIGAFAEIGISENFIFQLEVLYVSIEDFDQIAIPLMAKFPVSEEFDVLVGPALGILLDSEEGMKSLNFGLEAGIAYDISEDFFIEARYNLGLANLLEDAPSDYSVKLSGFFAGIGYKF
;
A
#
# COMPACT_ATOMS: atom_id res chain seq x y z
N MET A 1 -8.61 -24.29 4.71
CA MET A 1 -7.71 -23.11 4.63
C MET A 1 -8.47 -21.79 4.65
N LYS A 2 -9.45 -21.55 3.76
CA LYS A 2 -10.25 -20.29 3.75
C LYS A 2 -10.93 -19.95 5.08
N LYS A 3 -11.45 -20.96 5.80
CA LYS A 3 -12.08 -20.79 7.13
C LYS A 3 -11.09 -20.43 8.24
N LEU A 4 -9.83 -20.87 8.12
CA LEU A 4 -8.76 -20.56 9.08
C LEU A 4 -8.27 -19.11 8.90
N LEU A 5 -8.18 -18.64 7.66
CA LEU A 5 -7.90 -17.23 7.36
C LEU A 5 -9.01 -16.32 7.89
N LEU A 6 -10.28 -16.69 7.70
CA LEU A 6 -11.42 -15.92 8.22
C LEU A 6 -11.43 -15.84 9.75
N SER A 7 -11.14 -16.95 10.45
CA SER A 7 -11.02 -16.95 11.91
C SER A 7 -9.80 -16.17 12.40
N ALA A 8 -8.70 -16.13 11.65
CA ALA A 8 -7.53 -15.32 11.98
C ALA A 8 -7.83 -13.82 11.83
N VAL A 9 -8.53 -13.42 10.76
CA VAL A 9 -9.01 -12.05 10.57
C VAL A 9 -9.94 -11.64 11.71
N ILE A 10 -10.93 -12.47 12.06
CA ILE A 10 -11.85 -12.20 13.18
C ILE A 10 -11.10 -12.11 14.52
N ALA A 11 -10.13 -13.00 14.77
CA ALA A 11 -9.33 -12.97 15.99
C ALA A 11 -8.51 -11.68 16.12
N VAL A 12 -7.88 -11.23 15.02
CA VAL A 12 -7.18 -9.94 14.97
C VAL A 12 -8.14 -8.79 15.27
N PHE A 13 -9.34 -8.79 14.68
CA PHE A 13 -10.39 -7.80 14.96
C PHE A 13 -10.87 -7.81 16.42
N THR A 14 -10.94 -8.96 17.09
CA THR A 14 -11.36 -9.04 18.50
C THR A 14 -10.29 -8.58 19.50
N MET A 15 -9.00 -8.62 19.15
CA MET A 15 -7.91 -8.18 20.02
C MET A 15 -7.75 -6.66 20.09
N ILE A 16 -8.40 -5.90 19.20
CA ILE A 16 -8.33 -4.42 19.13
C ILE A 16 -9.11 -3.76 20.30
N ASN A 17 -9.84 -4.51 21.13
CA ASN A 17 -10.71 -3.97 22.18
C ASN A 17 -10.10 -3.99 23.61
N LEU A 18 -8.82 -4.30 23.78
CA LEU A 18 -8.23 -4.54 25.12
C LEU A 18 -7.15 -3.54 25.58
N ASN A 19 -6.84 -2.51 24.81
CA ASN A 19 -5.89 -1.48 25.24
C ASN A 19 -6.44 -0.08 24.96
N ALA A 20 -6.16 0.87 25.84
CA ALA A 20 -6.43 2.29 25.69
C ALA A 20 -5.59 2.96 24.56
N GLN A 21 -5.19 2.18 23.55
CA GLN A 21 -4.58 2.69 22.33
C GLN A 21 -5.69 3.28 21.47
N GLU A 22 -5.61 4.58 21.21
CA GLU A 22 -6.48 5.26 20.25
C GLU A 22 -6.32 4.59 18.89
N SER A 23 -7.27 3.71 18.56
CA SER A 23 -7.39 3.14 17.24
C SER A 23 -8.29 4.06 16.43
N ARG A 24 -7.80 4.59 15.32
CA ARG A 24 -8.57 5.46 14.42
C ARG A 24 -8.81 4.72 13.11
N PHE A 25 -10.03 4.81 12.60
CA PHE A 25 -10.36 4.22 11.30
C PHE A 25 -10.49 5.33 10.28
N GLY A 26 -10.40 5.00 9.00
CA GLY A 26 -10.59 6.01 7.99
C GLY A 26 -10.71 5.47 6.58
N LEU A 27 -11.04 6.39 5.68
CA LEU A 27 -11.10 6.17 4.25
C LEU A 27 -10.06 7.06 3.57
N LYS A 28 -9.50 6.59 2.46
CA LYS A 28 -8.54 7.36 1.66
C LYS A 28 -8.75 7.11 0.18
N ALA A 29 -8.46 8.13 -0.62
CA ALA A 29 -8.48 8.05 -2.06
C ALA A 29 -7.44 9.00 -2.67
N GLY A 30 -6.97 8.69 -3.86
CA GLY A 30 -5.94 9.50 -4.51
C GLY A 30 -5.58 9.02 -5.91
N ALA A 31 -4.57 9.67 -6.47
CA ALA A 31 -3.95 9.29 -7.74
C ALA A 31 -2.77 8.33 -7.49
N ASP A 32 -2.59 7.39 -8.40
CA ASP A 32 -1.40 6.53 -8.48
C ASP A 32 -0.68 6.82 -9.80
N PHE A 33 0.61 7.16 -9.72
CA PHE A 33 1.48 7.37 -10.87
C PHE A 33 2.43 6.17 -10.93
N ALA A 34 1.96 5.11 -11.57
CA ALA A 34 2.68 3.85 -11.68
C ALA A 34 3.78 3.95 -12.74
N SER A 35 4.84 3.18 -12.52
CA SER A 35 6.00 3.02 -13.40
C SER A 35 6.33 1.54 -13.48
N MET A 36 6.06 0.94 -14.64
CA MET A 36 6.43 -0.42 -14.94
C MET A 36 7.85 -0.43 -15.50
N LYS A 37 8.76 -1.02 -14.75
CA LYS A 37 10.17 -1.14 -15.12
C LYS A 37 10.40 -2.52 -15.73
N PHE A 38 10.64 -2.52 -17.04
CA PHE A 38 11.00 -3.69 -17.82
C PHE A 38 12.51 -3.74 -17.95
N LYS A 39 13.10 -4.86 -17.57
CA LYS A 39 14.49 -5.18 -17.87
C LYS A 39 14.52 -6.28 -18.92
N ALA A 40 15.22 -6.04 -20.02
CA ALA A 40 15.47 -7.02 -21.07
C ALA A 40 16.90 -6.84 -21.57
N GLU A 41 17.72 -7.90 -21.50
CA GLU A 41 19.09 -7.93 -22.05
C GLU A 41 20.02 -6.79 -21.61
N GLY A 42 19.81 -6.26 -20.39
CA GLY A 42 20.60 -5.16 -19.84
C GLY A 42 20.09 -3.76 -20.18
N GLU A 43 19.05 -3.65 -21.02
CA GLU A 43 18.31 -2.41 -21.23
C GLU A 43 17.17 -2.29 -20.20
N ASN A 44 16.97 -1.07 -19.69
CA ASN A 44 15.87 -0.74 -18.80
C ASN A 44 14.89 0.17 -19.54
N LEU A 45 13.67 -0.31 -19.76
CA LEU A 45 12.56 0.47 -20.29
C LEU A 45 11.58 0.75 -19.15
N SER A 46 11.09 1.98 -19.09
CA SER A 46 10.05 2.39 -18.13
C SER A 46 8.89 2.96 -18.91
N THR A 47 7.70 2.40 -18.73
CA THR A 47 6.45 3.08 -19.07
C THR A 47 5.79 3.56 -17.79
N SER A 48 5.06 4.67 -17.87
CA SER A 48 4.38 5.27 -16.74
C SER A 48 2.92 5.47 -17.06
N GLU A 49 2.06 4.98 -16.18
CA GLU A 49 0.62 5.08 -16.30
C GLU A 49 0.04 5.79 -15.09
N THR A 50 -1.08 6.47 -15.30
CA THR A 50 -1.79 7.16 -14.21
C THR A 50 -3.09 6.43 -13.91
N GLY A 51 -3.29 6.13 -12.64
CA GLY A 51 -4.46 5.48 -12.10
C GLY A 51 -4.99 6.19 -10.86
N PHE A 52 -5.86 5.51 -10.15
CA PHE A 52 -6.40 5.96 -8.87
C PHE A 52 -6.40 4.84 -7.85
N TYR A 53 -6.47 5.22 -6.57
CA TYR A 53 -6.74 4.31 -5.49
C TYR A 53 -7.88 4.81 -4.61
N ILE A 54 -8.60 3.86 -4.01
CA ILE A 54 -9.58 4.12 -2.96
C ILE A 54 -9.54 2.97 -1.96
N GLY A 55 -9.69 3.26 -0.69
CA GLY A 55 -9.63 2.22 0.33
C GLY A 55 -9.93 2.70 1.73
N ALA A 56 -9.75 1.76 2.66
CA ALA A 56 -9.92 1.97 4.08
C ALA A 56 -8.61 1.67 4.81
N PHE A 57 -8.45 2.28 5.98
CA PHE A 57 -7.31 2.04 6.85
C PHE A 57 -7.71 2.00 8.32
N ALA A 58 -6.84 1.40 9.12
CA ALA A 58 -6.89 1.40 10.57
C ALA A 58 -5.52 1.82 11.11
N GLU A 59 -5.50 2.88 11.90
CA GLU A 59 -4.36 3.32 12.70
C GLU A 59 -4.48 2.70 14.10
N ILE A 60 -3.40 2.13 14.59
CA ILE A 60 -3.27 1.55 15.93
C ILE A 60 -2.10 2.27 16.58
N GLY A 61 -2.39 3.21 17.48
CA GLY A 61 -1.34 3.94 18.19
C GLY A 61 -0.54 3.01 19.09
N ILE A 62 0.72 2.70 18.76
CA ILE A 62 1.58 1.81 19.54
C ILE A 62 2.26 2.56 20.69
N SER A 63 2.72 3.78 20.42
CA SER A 63 3.22 4.75 21.38
C SER A 63 2.97 6.17 20.87
N GLU A 64 3.32 7.20 21.66
CA GLU A 64 3.18 8.61 21.27
C GLU A 64 3.92 8.97 19.98
N ASN A 65 4.97 8.22 19.62
CA ASN A 65 5.79 8.48 18.43
C ASN A 65 5.72 7.33 17.41
N PHE A 66 4.80 6.38 17.58
CA PHE A 66 4.70 5.24 16.69
C PHE A 66 3.26 4.77 16.55
N ILE A 67 2.74 4.87 15.33
CA ILE A 67 1.42 4.42 14.93
C ILE A 67 1.62 3.30 13.90
N PHE A 68 0.94 2.18 14.09
CA PHE A 68 0.87 1.13 13.09
C PHE A 68 -0.39 1.31 12.25
N GLN A 69 -0.24 1.48 10.94
CA GLN A 69 -1.34 1.74 10.01
C GLN A 69 -1.48 0.58 9.01
N LEU A 70 -2.61 -0.13 9.09
CA LEU A 70 -2.98 -1.19 8.16
C LEU A 70 -3.96 -0.64 7.14
N GLU A 71 -3.73 -0.90 5.86
CA GLU A 71 -4.56 -0.40 4.76
C GLU A 71 -5.09 -1.54 3.90
N VAL A 72 -6.26 -1.33 3.29
CA VAL A 72 -6.77 -2.13 2.17
C VAL A 72 -7.22 -1.16 1.09
N LEU A 73 -6.49 -1.15 -0.03
CA LEU A 73 -6.71 -0.24 -1.16
C LEU A 73 -7.09 -1.05 -2.39
N TYR A 74 -8.12 -0.61 -3.10
CA TYR A 74 -8.30 -0.95 -4.50
C TYR A 74 -7.54 0.08 -5.32
N VAL A 75 -6.68 -0.40 -6.22
CA VAL A 75 -5.85 0.41 -7.11
C VAL A 75 -6.18 0.00 -8.53
N SER A 76 -6.52 0.97 -9.38
CA SER A 76 -6.85 0.76 -10.78
C SER A 76 -6.01 1.70 -11.64
N ILE A 77 -5.23 1.13 -12.56
CA ILE A 77 -4.28 1.81 -13.44
C ILE A 77 -4.49 1.28 -14.85
N GLU A 78 -5.22 2.01 -15.70
CA GLU A 78 -5.61 1.63 -17.08
C GLU A 78 -5.95 0.14 -17.27
N ASP A 79 -4.96 -0.68 -17.63
CA ASP A 79 -5.10 -2.12 -17.92
C ASP A 79 -4.85 -3.02 -16.70
N PHE A 80 -4.69 -2.45 -15.50
CA PHE A 80 -4.21 -3.14 -14.32
C PHE A 80 -5.00 -2.78 -13.06
N ASP A 81 -5.66 -3.78 -12.49
CA ASP A 81 -6.34 -3.68 -11.21
C ASP A 81 -5.65 -4.54 -10.13
N GLN A 82 -5.49 -3.99 -8.93
CA GLN A 82 -4.98 -4.73 -7.78
C GLN A 82 -5.67 -4.34 -6.46
N ILE A 83 -5.70 -5.31 -5.53
CA ILE A 83 -5.93 -5.03 -4.12
C ILE A 83 -4.56 -4.92 -3.44
N ALA A 84 -4.24 -3.75 -2.92
CA ALA A 84 -3.03 -3.51 -2.14
C ALA A 84 -3.34 -3.53 -0.64
N ILE A 85 -2.45 -4.17 0.13
CA ILE A 85 -2.47 -4.25 1.59
C ILE A 85 -1.15 -3.69 2.16
N PRO A 86 -1.00 -2.36 2.22
CA PRO A 86 0.09 -1.71 2.94
C PRO A 86 0.06 -1.96 4.45
N LEU A 87 1.24 -2.19 5.02
CA LEU A 87 1.47 -2.30 6.47
C LEU A 87 2.48 -1.23 6.88
N MET A 88 1.99 -0.06 7.30
CA MET A 88 2.82 1.12 7.49
C MET A 88 3.20 1.32 8.96
N ALA A 89 4.48 1.57 9.20
CA ALA A 89 4.97 2.21 10.40
C ALA A 89 4.91 3.73 10.18
N LYS A 90 4.10 4.42 10.98
CA LYS A 90 3.87 5.86 10.92
C LYS A 90 4.49 6.52 12.15
N PHE A 91 5.34 7.51 11.92
CA PHE A 91 6.12 8.22 12.92
C PHE A 91 5.75 9.71 12.90
N PRO A 92 5.00 10.18 13.92
CA PRO A 92 4.75 11.61 14.10
C PRO A 92 6.06 12.37 14.30
N VAL A 93 6.29 13.38 13.45
CA VAL A 93 7.45 14.28 13.51
C VAL A 93 7.05 15.63 14.11
N SER A 94 5.81 16.08 13.86
CA SER A 94 5.16 17.20 14.55
C SER A 94 3.69 16.88 14.80
N GLU A 95 2.91 17.85 15.31
CA GLU A 95 1.46 17.67 15.51
C GLU A 95 0.71 17.39 14.19
N GLU A 96 1.21 17.91 13.07
CA GLU A 96 0.59 17.75 11.75
C GLU A 96 1.37 16.89 10.76
N PHE A 97 2.68 16.67 10.97
CA PHE A 97 3.54 15.97 10.01
C PHE A 97 3.92 14.58 10.47
N ASP A 98 3.69 13.60 9.60
CA ASP A 98 4.07 12.21 9.80
C ASP A 98 4.99 11.70 8.70
N VAL A 99 5.90 10.79 9.07
CA VAL A 99 6.67 9.97 8.13
C VAL A 99 6.16 8.54 8.18
N LEU A 100 5.94 7.93 7.02
CA LEU A 100 5.44 6.56 6.90
C LEU A 100 6.46 5.69 6.17
N VAL A 101 6.64 4.45 6.63
CA VAL A 101 7.45 3.44 5.93
C VAL A 101 6.91 2.05 6.22
N GLY A 102 6.85 1.18 5.21
CA GLY A 102 6.32 -0.16 5.44
C GLY A 102 6.28 -1.03 4.19
N PRO A 103 6.19 -2.36 4.35
CA PRO A 103 5.95 -3.24 3.22
C PRO A 103 4.51 -3.10 2.71
N ALA A 104 4.32 -3.38 1.42
CA ALA A 104 3.01 -3.49 0.80
C ALA A 104 2.90 -4.79 0.00
N LEU A 105 1.77 -5.46 0.15
CA LEU A 105 1.40 -6.66 -0.62
C LEU A 105 0.32 -6.28 -1.63
N GLY A 106 0.53 -6.57 -2.91
CA GLY A 106 -0.46 -6.38 -3.97
C GLY A 106 -0.96 -7.73 -4.48
N ILE A 107 -2.27 -7.83 -4.67
CA ILE A 107 -2.91 -8.97 -5.34
C ILE A 107 -3.52 -8.43 -6.63
N LEU A 108 -2.94 -8.81 -7.76
CA LEU A 108 -3.44 -8.48 -9.09
C LEU A 108 -4.78 -9.18 -9.32
N LEU A 109 -5.78 -8.44 -9.74
CA LEU A 109 -7.11 -8.97 -10.04
C LEU A 109 -7.19 -9.50 -11.48
N ASP A 110 -6.61 -8.77 -12.42
CA ASP A 110 -6.56 -9.11 -13.84
C ASP A 110 -5.14 -9.53 -14.23
N SER A 111 -4.74 -10.74 -13.80
CA SER A 111 -3.45 -11.32 -14.22
C SER A 111 -3.62 -12.01 -15.57
N GLU A 112 -2.92 -11.53 -16.60
CA GLU A 112 -2.78 -12.26 -17.87
C GLU A 112 -2.03 -13.59 -17.69
N GLU A 113 -2.21 -14.53 -18.62
CA GLU A 113 -1.48 -15.82 -18.61
C GLU A 113 0.04 -15.57 -18.62
N GLY A 114 0.76 -16.11 -17.62
CA GLY A 114 2.20 -15.94 -17.45
C GLY A 114 2.64 -14.80 -16.52
N MET A 115 1.70 -14.09 -15.88
CA MET A 115 1.97 -13.10 -14.83
C MET A 115 1.64 -13.63 -13.44
N LYS A 116 2.52 -13.34 -12.46
CA LYS A 116 2.27 -13.63 -11.05
C LYS A 116 1.21 -12.68 -10.51
N SER A 117 0.20 -13.26 -9.87
CA SER A 117 -0.84 -12.46 -9.21
C SER A 117 -0.40 -11.79 -7.91
N LEU A 118 0.80 -12.08 -7.41
CA LEU A 118 1.34 -11.51 -6.17
C LEU A 118 2.44 -10.49 -6.46
N ASN A 119 2.20 -9.25 -6.05
CA ASN A 119 3.16 -8.16 -6.03
C ASN A 119 3.59 -7.89 -4.57
N PHE A 120 4.82 -7.43 -4.39
CA PHE A 120 5.29 -6.93 -3.11
C PHE A 120 6.27 -5.77 -3.31
N GLY A 121 6.18 -4.78 -2.44
CA GLY A 121 6.99 -3.57 -2.49
C GLY A 121 7.31 -3.02 -1.11
N LEU A 122 8.19 -2.03 -1.08
CA LEU A 122 8.47 -1.22 0.08
C LEU A 122 7.95 0.20 -0.17
N GLU A 123 7.14 0.72 0.73
CA GLU A 123 6.59 2.06 0.67
C GLU A 123 7.28 2.98 1.67
N ALA A 124 7.50 4.22 1.25
CA ALA A 124 7.89 5.31 2.14
C ALA A 124 7.16 6.58 1.72
N GLY A 125 6.80 7.43 2.68
CA GLY A 125 6.08 8.65 2.37
C GLY A 125 5.93 9.58 3.56
N ILE A 126 5.14 10.61 3.32
CA ILE A 126 4.81 11.64 4.29
C ILE A 126 3.30 11.86 4.29
N ALA A 127 2.76 12.23 5.46
CA ALA A 127 1.40 12.72 5.59
C ALA A 127 1.40 14.07 6.31
N TYR A 128 0.42 14.90 5.95
CA TYR A 128 0.15 16.18 6.58
C TYR A 128 -1.32 16.25 6.98
N ASP A 129 -1.58 16.32 8.28
CA ASP A 129 -2.91 16.49 8.84
C ASP A 129 -3.36 17.95 8.64
N ILE A 130 -4.37 18.14 7.79
CA ILE A 130 -4.99 19.44 7.50
C ILE A 130 -5.94 19.84 8.64
N SER A 131 -6.58 18.85 9.26
CA SER A 131 -7.41 18.98 10.45
C SER A 131 -7.36 17.69 11.26
N GLU A 132 -8.06 17.64 12.39
CA GLU A 132 -8.16 16.43 13.23
C GLU A 132 -8.62 15.20 12.44
N ASP A 133 -9.45 15.39 11.41
CA ASP A 133 -10.05 14.32 10.61
C ASP A 133 -9.47 14.19 9.20
N PHE A 134 -8.99 15.28 8.59
CA PHE A 134 -8.53 15.26 7.20
C PHE A 134 -7.01 15.34 7.09
N PHE A 135 -6.44 14.52 6.22
CA PHE A 135 -5.01 14.55 5.91
C PHE A 135 -4.75 14.40 4.42
N ILE A 136 -3.62 14.90 3.97
CA ILE A 136 -3.06 14.60 2.65
C ILE A 136 -1.79 13.78 2.79
N GLU A 137 -1.50 12.95 1.80
CA GLU A 137 -0.30 12.12 1.80
C GLU A 137 0.37 12.08 0.44
N ALA A 138 1.68 11.87 0.47
CA ALA A 138 2.49 11.53 -0.69
C ALA A 138 3.37 10.34 -0.33
N ARG A 139 3.31 9.26 -1.12
CA ARG A 139 4.08 8.03 -0.90
C ARG A 139 4.77 7.61 -2.19
N TYR A 140 5.88 6.90 -2.04
CA TYR A 140 6.56 6.21 -3.10
C TYR A 140 6.61 4.71 -2.78
N ASN A 141 6.10 3.90 -3.70
CA ASN A 141 6.19 2.45 -3.67
C ASN A 141 7.37 2.00 -4.54
N LEU A 142 8.32 1.30 -3.92
CA LEU A 142 9.39 0.59 -4.60
C LEU A 142 8.99 -0.88 -4.78
N GLY A 143 8.55 -1.24 -5.99
CA GLY A 143 8.27 -2.63 -6.34
C GLY A 143 9.51 -3.50 -6.27
N LEU A 144 9.40 -4.61 -5.54
CA LEU A 144 10.48 -5.56 -5.36
C LEU A 144 10.18 -6.90 -6.06
N ALA A 145 8.90 -7.26 -6.20
CA ALA A 145 8.46 -8.46 -6.90
C ALA A 145 8.75 -8.40 -8.40
N ASN A 146 9.23 -9.53 -8.94
CA ASN A 146 9.18 -9.77 -10.39
C ASN A 146 7.82 -10.38 -10.72
N LEU A 147 7.03 -9.67 -11.54
CA LEU A 147 5.69 -10.07 -11.94
C LEU A 147 5.67 -11.11 -13.07
N LEU A 148 6.80 -11.37 -13.73
CA LEU A 148 6.91 -12.42 -14.74
C LEU A 148 7.03 -13.81 -14.09
N GLU A 149 6.26 -14.78 -14.58
CA GLU A 149 6.47 -16.20 -14.28
C GLU A 149 7.69 -16.74 -15.04
N ASP A 150 8.47 -17.60 -14.38
CA ASP A 150 9.64 -18.31 -14.94
C ASP A 150 10.64 -17.45 -15.73
N ALA A 151 10.76 -16.16 -15.37
CA ALA A 151 11.64 -15.23 -16.06
C ALA A 151 13.13 -15.64 -15.94
N PRO A 152 13.88 -15.69 -17.06
CA PRO A 152 15.32 -15.79 -17.04
C PRO A 152 15.95 -14.64 -16.24
N SER A 153 17.17 -14.81 -15.71
CA SER A 153 17.84 -13.84 -14.82
C SER A 153 17.97 -12.42 -15.40
N ASP A 154 17.90 -12.29 -16.72
CA ASP A 154 18.08 -11.03 -17.44
C ASP A 154 16.75 -10.29 -17.69
N TYR A 155 15.62 -10.89 -17.30
CA TYR A 155 14.27 -10.37 -17.52
C TYR A 155 13.53 -10.12 -16.20
N SER A 156 13.00 -8.91 -16.03
CA SER A 156 12.14 -8.62 -14.88
C SER A 156 11.14 -7.51 -15.18
N VAL A 157 9.92 -7.66 -14.64
CA VAL A 157 8.92 -6.60 -14.60
C VAL A 157 8.65 -6.26 -13.14
N LYS A 158 8.93 -5.01 -12.76
CA LYS A 158 8.68 -4.48 -11.41
C LYS A 158 7.77 -3.26 -11.49
N LEU A 159 6.79 -3.20 -10.60
CA LEU A 159 5.85 -2.09 -10.50
C LEU A 159 6.27 -1.15 -9.36
N SER A 160 6.75 0.04 -9.68
CA SER A 160 6.98 1.12 -8.69
C SER A 160 5.99 2.25 -8.95
N GLY A 161 5.75 3.15 -8.00
CA GLY A 161 4.83 4.25 -8.26
C GLY A 161 4.82 5.33 -7.20
N PHE A 162 4.30 6.50 -7.56
CA PHE A 162 4.02 7.58 -6.61
C PHE A 162 2.52 7.64 -6.33
N PHE A 163 2.15 7.67 -5.06
CA PHE A 163 0.79 7.84 -4.60
C PHE A 163 0.64 9.23 -4.03
N ALA A 164 -0.43 9.92 -4.39
CA ALA A 164 -0.80 11.19 -3.78
C ALA A 164 -2.30 11.19 -3.51
N GLY A 165 -2.72 11.53 -2.30
CA GLY A 165 -4.14 11.46 -1.96
C GLY A 165 -4.53 12.19 -0.70
N ILE A 166 -5.81 12.06 -0.40
CA ILE A 166 -6.49 12.61 0.77
C ILE A 166 -7.10 11.46 1.57
N GLY A 167 -7.14 11.60 2.88
CA GLY A 167 -7.87 10.70 3.75
C GLY A 167 -8.69 11.43 4.79
N TYR A 168 -9.67 10.69 5.30
CA TYR A 168 -10.61 11.10 6.34
C TYR A 168 -10.61 10.06 7.44
N LYS A 169 -10.35 10.49 8.68
CA LYS A 169 -10.32 9.70 9.91
C LYS A 169 -11.67 9.84 10.63
N PHE A 170 -12.18 8.78 11.24
CA PHE A 170 -13.42 8.75 12.03
C PHE A 170 -13.36 7.76 13.19
#